data_AF-A0A2N0KVT1-F1
#
_entry.id   AF-A0A2N0KVT1-F1
#
_cell.length_a   1.000
_cell.length_b   1.000
_cell.length_c   1.000
_cell.angle_alpha   90.00
_cell.angle_beta   90.00
_cell.angle_gamma   90.00
#
_symmetry.space_group_name_H-M   'P 1'
#
loop_
_entity.id
_entity.type
_entity.pdbx_description
1 polymer ?
#
loop_
_entity_poly.entity_id
_entity_poly.type
_entity_poly.pdbx_seq_one_letter_code
_entity_poly.pdbx_strand_id
1 'polypeptide(L)'
;MPGTEQTLIDLDASRMNAMVGGDVTTLNALLADELSYFHSSARVDTKQSLIGGMEVGATTFDSITPADVEARVYGSSGVVTGTARFK
;
A
#
# COMPACT_ATOMS: atom_id res chain seq x y z
N MET A 1 17.43 -12.52 -3.82
CA MET A 1 18.74 -11.83 -3.91
C MET A 1 18.91 -11.05 -2.61
N PRO A 2 20.11 -10.89 -2.05
CA PRO A 2 20.28 -10.12 -0.82
C PRO A 2 19.69 -8.71 -0.99
N GLY A 3 18.76 -8.32 -0.12
CA GLY A 3 18.19 -6.96 -0.08
C GLY A 3 16.83 -6.76 -0.77
N THR A 4 16.33 -7.75 -1.53
CA THR A 4 15.02 -7.62 -2.20
C THR A 4 13.87 -7.53 -1.21
N GLU A 5 13.93 -8.26 -0.10
CA GLU A 5 12.95 -8.19 0.99
C GLU A 5 12.89 -6.79 1.60
N GLN A 6 14.04 -6.19 1.89
CA GLN A 6 14.09 -4.83 2.44
C GLN A 6 13.50 -3.81 1.46
N THR A 7 13.81 -3.93 0.17
CA THR A 7 13.21 -3.07 -0.86
C THR A 7 11.68 -3.18 -0.88
N LEU A 8 11.11 -4.38 -0.74
CA LEU A 8 9.65 -4.54 -0.67
C LEU A 8 9.05 -3.85 0.57
N ILE A 9 9.71 -3.96 1.72
CA ILE A 9 9.30 -3.28 2.96
C ILE A 9 9.34 -1.76 2.77
N ASP A 10 10.40 -1.23 2.17
CA ASP A 10 10.57 0.21 1.94
C ASP A 10 9.54 0.76 0.94
N LEU A 11 9.19 -0.02 -0.09
CA LEU A 11 8.15 0.34 -1.06
C LEU A 11 6.75 0.32 -0.44
N ASP A 12 6.42 -0.67 0.41
CA ASP A 12 5.14 -0.70 1.11
C ASP A 12 5.03 0.44 2.15
N ALA A 13 6.12 0.77 2.85
CA ALA A 13 6.18 1.96 3.72
C ALA A 13 5.97 3.25 2.91
N SER A 14 6.57 3.36 1.72
CA SER A 14 6.36 4.50 0.82
C SER A 14 4.90 4.60 0.35
N ARG A 15 4.27 3.46 0.03
CA ARG A 15 2.84 3.40 -0.30
C ARG A 15 1.98 3.88 0.87
N MET A 16 2.24 3.44 2.10
CA MET A 16 1.49 3.89 3.29
C MET A 16 1.67 5.39 3.54
N ASN A 17 2.88 5.92 3.41
CA ASN A 17 3.14 7.36 3.56
C ASN A 17 2.42 8.18 2.49
N ALA A 18 2.42 7.72 1.23
CA ALA A 18 1.69 8.36 0.16
C ALA A 18 0.17 8.32 0.39
N MET A 19 -0.36 7.23 0.98
CA MET A 19 -1.77 7.16 1.39
C MET A 19 -2.14 8.20 2.45
N VAL A 20 -1.31 8.37 3.49
CA VAL A 20 -1.55 9.38 4.53
C VAL A 20 -1.39 10.80 3.97
N GLY A 21 -0.40 11.01 3.11
CA GLY A 21 -0.12 12.32 2.50
C GLY A 21 -1.04 12.73 1.35
N GLY A 22 -1.95 11.86 0.91
CA GLY A 22 -2.75 12.10 -0.29
C GLY A 22 -1.91 12.21 -1.57
N ASP A 23 -0.71 11.62 -1.60
CA ASP A 23 0.21 11.71 -2.73
C ASP A 23 -0.16 10.71 -3.84
N VAL A 24 -1.13 11.11 -4.65
CA VAL A 24 -1.62 10.34 -5.79
C VAL A 24 -0.55 10.12 -6.87
N THR A 25 0.48 10.96 -6.95
CA THR A 25 1.55 10.80 -7.94
C THR A 25 2.41 9.60 -7.59
N THR A 26 2.86 9.51 -6.35
CA THR A 26 3.61 8.36 -5.85
C THR A 26 2.79 7.07 -5.90
N LEU A 27 1.49 7.13 -5.54
CA LEU A 27 0.61 5.97 -5.63
C LEU A 27 0.44 5.48 -7.08
N ASN A 28 0.33 6.38 -8.05
CA ASN A 28 0.25 5.99 -9.46
C ASN A 28 1.50 5.27 -9.96
N ALA A 29 2.69 5.62 -9.44
CA ALA A 29 3.94 4.98 -9.80
C ALA A 29 4.15 3.62 -9.08
N LEU A 30 3.69 3.48 -7.84
CA LEU A 30 3.89 2.28 -7.03
C LEU A 30 2.84 1.18 -7.27
N LEU A 31 1.58 1.56 -7.54
CA LEU A 31 0.48 0.61 -7.65
C LEU A 31 0.35 0.09 -9.09
N ALA A 32 0.24 -1.23 -9.23
CA ALA A 32 -0.03 -1.88 -10.52
C ALA A 32 -1.44 -1.55 -11.03
N ASP A 33 -1.61 -1.49 -12.34
CA ASP A 33 -2.91 -1.16 -12.97
C ASP A 33 -3.98 -2.23 -12.69
N GLU A 34 -3.57 -3.47 -12.44
CA GLU A 34 -4.45 -4.61 -12.10
C GLU A 34 -4.62 -4.82 -10.59
N LEU A 35 -4.31 -3.81 -9.77
CA LEU A 35 -4.46 -3.88 -8.30
C LEU A 35 -5.87 -4.31 -7.88
N SER A 36 -5.92 -5.29 -6.97
CA SER A 36 -7.10 -5.60 -6.17
C SER A 36 -6.79 -5.35 -4.70
N TYR A 37 -7.41 -4.32 -4.11
CA TYR A 37 -7.17 -3.90 -2.73
C TYR A 37 -8.35 -4.30 -1.84
N PHE A 38 -8.11 -5.20 -0.89
CA PHE A 38 -9.16 -5.74 0.00
C PHE A 38 -9.18 -5.01 1.33
N HIS A 39 -10.37 -4.54 1.73
CA HIS A 39 -10.61 -3.93 3.01
C HIS A 39 -11.15 -4.94 4.02
N SER A 40 -11.05 -4.62 5.32
CA SER A 40 -11.66 -5.41 6.40
C SER A 40 -13.18 -5.54 6.29
N SER A 41 -13.84 -4.63 5.56
CA SER A 41 -15.26 -4.66 5.23
C SER A 41 -15.62 -5.59 4.06
N ALA A 42 -14.65 -6.32 3.51
CA ALA A 42 -14.74 -7.09 2.27
C ALA A 42 -15.00 -6.24 1.01
N ARG A 43 -14.98 -4.89 1.10
CA ARG A 43 -14.92 -4.04 -0.08
C ARG A 43 -13.62 -4.32 -0.84
N VAL A 44 -13.71 -4.35 -2.17
CA VAL A 44 -12.56 -4.46 -3.06
C VAL A 44 -12.46 -3.17 -3.86
N ASP A 45 -11.31 -2.51 -3.78
CA ASP A 45 -10.97 -1.36 -4.61
C ASP A 45 -10.01 -1.76 -5.74
N THR A 46 -10.17 -1.13 -6.90
CA THR A 46 -9.15 -1.11 -7.97
C THR A 46 -8.18 0.04 -7.73
N LYS A 47 -7.08 0.13 -8.48
CA LYS A 47 -6.20 1.31 -8.48
C LYS A 47 -7.00 2.60 -8.72
N GLN A 48 -7.89 2.59 -9.71
CA GLN A 48 -8.69 3.74 -10.11
C GLN A 48 -9.70 4.14 -9.04
N SER A 49 -10.42 3.18 -8.42
CA SER A 49 -11.39 3.52 -7.37
C SER A 49 -10.70 4.00 -6.09
N LEU A 50 -9.56 3.41 -5.74
CA LEU A 50 -8.76 3.84 -4.60
C LEU A 50 -8.23 5.27 -4.79
N ILE A 51 -7.50 5.52 -5.88
CA ILE A 51 -6.90 6.84 -6.15
C ILE A 51 -7.99 7.89 -6.38
N GLY A 52 -9.01 7.60 -7.18
CA GLY A 52 -10.12 8.53 -7.40
C GLY A 52 -10.86 8.88 -6.11
N GLY A 53 -11.03 7.92 -5.20
CA GLY A 53 -11.57 8.16 -3.87
C GLY A 53 -10.69 9.09 -3.03
N MET A 54 -9.36 8.97 -3.15
CA MET A 54 -8.42 9.87 -2.47
C MET A 54 -8.43 11.28 -3.06
N GLU A 55 -8.52 11.43 -4.39
CA GLU A 55 -8.56 12.74 -5.06
C GLU A 55 -9.77 13.58 -4.65
N VAL A 56 -10.93 12.95 -4.49
CA VAL A 56 -12.17 13.63 -4.07
C VAL A 56 -12.36 13.67 -2.55
N GLY A 57 -11.40 13.15 -1.77
CA GLY A 57 -11.47 13.10 -0.31
C GLY A 57 -12.47 12.09 0.26
N ALA A 58 -13.02 11.18 -0.56
CA ALA A 58 -13.88 10.09 -0.10
C ALA A 58 -13.10 8.96 0.60
N THR A 59 -11.79 8.86 0.33
CA THR A 59 -10.85 7.97 1.00
C THR A 59 -9.75 8.81 1.64
N THR A 60 -9.70 8.84 2.97
CA THR A 60 -8.66 9.55 3.73
C THR A 60 -8.07 8.65 4.78
N PHE A 61 -6.77 8.80 5.04
CA PHE A 61 -6.06 8.11 6.11
C PHE A 61 -5.36 9.15 6.97
N ASP A 62 -5.76 9.31 8.23
CA ASP A 62 -5.14 10.30 9.12
C ASP A 62 -3.76 9.82 9.57
N SER A 63 -3.61 8.52 9.83
CA SER A 63 -2.31 7.89 10.06
C SER A 63 -2.32 6.41 9.74
N ILE A 64 -1.15 5.88 9.39
CA ILE A 64 -0.87 4.46 9.25
C ILE A 64 0.45 4.19 9.96
N THR A 65 0.43 3.40 11.03
CA THR A 65 1.64 3.00 11.77
C THR A 65 1.85 1.49 11.64
N PRO A 66 2.76 1.03 10.76
CA PRO A 66 3.04 -0.39 10.59
C PRO A 66 3.88 -0.96 11.76
N ALA A 67 3.69 -2.25 12.04
CA ALA A 67 4.45 -3.02 13.03
C ALA A 67 4.58 -4.48 12.57
N ASP A 68 5.63 -5.17 13.04
CA ASP A 68 5.90 -6.58 12.75
C ASP A 68 5.93 -6.89 11.25
N VAL A 69 6.52 -5.98 10.46
CA VAL A 69 6.59 -6.09 8.99
C VAL A 69 7.67 -7.07 8.59
N GLU A 70 7.28 -8.08 7.82
CA GLU A 70 8.17 -9.06 7.21
C GLU A 70 7.90 -9.14 5.71
N ALA A 71 8.95 -9.41 4.93
CA ALA A 71 8.84 -9.71 3.51
C ALA A 71 9.45 -11.07 3.17
N ARG A 72 8.83 -11.79 2.24
CA ARG A 72 9.33 -13.04 1.66
C ARG A 72 9.29 -12.95 0.14
N VAL A 73 10.38 -13.29 -0.54
CA VAL A 73 10.50 -13.21 -2.00
C VAL A 73 10.41 -14.60 -2.64
N TYR A 74 9.64 -14.70 -3.71
CA TYR A 74 9.37 -15.89 -4.51
C TYR A 74 9.62 -15.57 -6.00
N GLY A 75 10.83 -15.85 -6.48
CA GLY A 75 11.21 -15.53 -7.87
C GLY A 75 11.17 -14.01 -8.11
N SER A 76 10.27 -13.57 -8.99
CA SER A 76 10.04 -12.16 -9.33
C SER A 76 8.94 -11.47 -8.52
N SER A 77 8.34 -12.18 -7.56
CA SER A 77 7.25 -11.66 -6.73
C SER A 77 7.62 -11.74 -5.26
N GLY A 78 6.94 -11.00 -4.40
CA GLY A 78 7.13 -11.10 -2.96
C GLY A 78 5.85 -10.77 -2.20
N VAL A 79 5.81 -11.22 -0.95
CA VAL A 79 4.70 -11.03 -0.04
C VAL A 79 5.21 -10.23 1.15
N VAL A 80 4.55 -9.12 1.46
CA VAL A 80 4.76 -8.32 2.67
C VAL A 80 3.59 -8.59 3.61
N THR A 81 3.89 -8.90 4.87
CA THR A 81 2.90 -9.11 5.93
C THR A 81 3.27 -8.26 7.14
N GLY A 82 2.27 -7.74 7.84
CA GLY A 82 2.47 -7.01 9.09
C GLY A 82 1.14 -6.59 9.69
N THR A 83 1.18 -5.93 10.83
CA THR A 83 0.03 -5.26 11.42
C THR A 83 0.15 -3.76 11.22
N ALA A 84 -0.98 -3.05 11.20
CA ALA A 84 -0.98 -1.59 11.14
C ALA A 84 -2.05 -1.01 12.06
N ARG A 85 -1.71 0.08 12.75
CA ARG A 85 -2.66 0.92 13.47
C ARG A 85 -3.04 2.11 12.61
N PHE A 86 -4.35 2.34 12.49
CA PHE A 86 -4.96 3.48 11.82
C PHE A 86 -5.58 4.40 12.87
N LYS A 87 -5.55 5.71 12.63
CA LYS A 87 -6.27 6.70 13.43
C LYS A 87 -7.37 7.32 12.58
#